data_AF-A0A0D9VT67-F1
#
_entry.id   AF-A0A0D9VT67-F1
#
_cell.length_a   1.000
_cell.length_b   1.000
_cell.length_c   1.000
_cell.angle_alpha   90.00
_cell.angle_beta   90.00
_cell.angle_gamma   90.00
#
_symmetry.space_group_name_H-M   'P 1'
#
loop_
_entity.id
_entity.type
_entity.pdbx_description
1 polymer ?
#
loop_
_entity_poly.entity_id
_entity_poly.type
_entity_poly.pdbx_seq_one_letter_code
_entity_poly.pdbx_strand_id
1 'polypeptide(L)'
;MSVAPAPESGAARRAAAAAAAKEEERQRNRKRSNRLSAQKSRMKKQQYVDGLAAEAEQLRRENDAVRAAAAASLRRCRLVEQENRALMTHALQLRGSLLRLLGEVAGVPLDVPDVADHLVQLYGGGLPMMPPLSGPPPLPPEIEMLLFQLQPDVMDAVSMLQDYVSM
;
A
#
# COMPACT_ATOMS: atom_id res chain seq x y z
N MET A 1 -54.19 79.29 10.22
CA MET A 1 -53.16 78.92 9.23
C MET A 1 -53.03 77.41 9.22
N SER A 2 -53.55 76.73 8.20
CA SER A 2 -53.30 75.29 8.01
C SER A 2 -52.84 75.11 6.57
N VAL A 3 -51.54 74.81 6.42
CA VAL A 3 -50.88 74.59 5.14
C VAL A 3 -51.10 73.12 4.78
N ALA A 4 -51.86 72.88 3.72
CA ALA A 4 -52.03 71.53 3.17
C ALA A 4 -50.68 70.97 2.70
N PRO A 5 -50.39 69.67 2.92
CA PRO A 5 -49.13 69.09 2.49
C PRO A 5 -49.08 69.07 0.96
N ALA A 6 -47.99 69.59 0.41
CA ALA A 6 -47.71 69.61 -1.02
C ALA A 6 -47.79 68.20 -1.62
N PRO A 7 -48.21 68.04 -2.90
CA PRO A 7 -48.28 66.74 -3.53
C PRO A 7 -46.85 66.19 -3.66
N GLU A 8 -46.50 65.18 -2.86
CA GLU A 8 -45.29 64.39 -3.09
C GLU A 8 -45.31 63.91 -4.54
N SER A 9 -44.44 64.53 -5.34
CA SER A 9 -44.48 64.48 -6.79
C SER A 9 -44.54 63.03 -7.29
N GLY A 10 -45.41 62.74 -8.27
CA GLY A 10 -45.48 61.43 -8.91
C GLY A 10 -44.15 60.99 -9.55
N ALA A 11 -43.17 61.88 -9.68
CA ALA A 11 -41.79 61.57 -10.04
C ALA A 11 -41.07 60.76 -8.94
N ALA A 12 -41.21 61.12 -7.66
CA ALA A 12 -40.57 60.41 -6.55
C ALA A 12 -41.10 58.98 -6.40
N ARG A 13 -42.42 58.77 -6.53
CA ARG A 13 -43.03 57.42 -6.52
C ARG A 13 -42.59 56.56 -7.69
N ARG A 14 -42.45 57.14 -8.89
CA ARG A 14 -41.93 56.43 -10.07
C ARG A 14 -40.46 56.04 -9.92
N ALA A 15 -39.64 56.91 -9.33
CA ALA A 15 -38.25 56.60 -9.03
C ALA A 15 -38.11 55.46 -7.99
N ALA A 16 -38.94 55.47 -6.94
CA ALA A 16 -38.97 54.41 -5.94
C ALA A 16 -39.43 53.06 -6.55
N ALA A 17 -40.45 53.06 -7.40
CA ALA A 17 -40.91 51.87 -8.10
C ALA A 17 -39.84 51.31 -9.06
N ALA A 18 -39.14 52.19 -9.79
CA ALA A 18 -38.03 51.79 -10.67
C ALA A 18 -36.86 51.19 -9.87
N ALA A 19 -36.54 51.75 -8.69
CA ALA A 19 -35.52 51.20 -7.80
C ALA A 19 -35.90 49.82 -7.25
N ALA A 20 -37.17 49.64 -6.85
CA ALA A 20 -37.69 48.35 -6.40
C ALA A 20 -37.65 47.27 -7.50
N ALA A 21 -38.04 47.61 -8.72
CA ALA A 21 -37.96 46.70 -9.87
C ALA A 21 -36.50 46.30 -10.18
N LYS A 22 -35.56 47.25 -10.10
CA LYS A 22 -34.12 46.99 -10.26
C LYS A 22 -33.57 46.07 -9.18
N GLU A 23 -34.01 46.25 -7.94
CA GLU A 23 -33.62 45.39 -6.82
C GLU A 23 -34.17 43.97 -6.99
N GLU A 24 -35.42 43.83 -7.43
CA GLU A 24 -36.03 42.52 -7.71
C GLU A 24 -35.31 41.79 -8.85
N GLU A 25 -34.93 42.50 -9.92
CA GLU A 25 -34.09 41.97 -10.99
C GLU A 25 -32.71 41.54 -10.48
N ARG A 26 -32.06 42.36 -9.65
CA ARG A 26 -30.78 42.02 -9.01
C ARG A 26 -30.89 40.75 -8.18
N GLN A 27 -31.96 40.59 -7.41
CA GLN A 27 -32.21 39.39 -6.61
C GLN A 27 -32.44 38.15 -7.49
N ARG A 28 -33.23 38.28 -8.57
CA ARG A 28 -33.42 37.20 -9.56
C ARG A 28 -32.08 36.77 -10.16
N ASN A 29 -31.24 37.73 -10.58
CA ASN A 29 -29.92 37.45 -11.14
C ASN A 29 -28.97 36.80 -10.13
N ARG A 30 -28.97 37.26 -8.87
CA ARG A 30 -28.19 36.63 -7.78
C ARG A 30 -28.61 35.19 -7.55
N LYS A 31 -29.91 34.89 -7.50
CA LYS A 31 -30.42 33.52 -7.33
C LYS A 31 -29.98 32.62 -8.49
N ARG A 32 -30.06 33.11 -9.73
CA ARG A 32 -29.60 32.35 -10.91
C ARG A 32 -28.09 32.08 -10.89
N SER A 33 -27.28 33.11 -10.60
CA SER A 33 -25.83 33.00 -10.51
C SER A 33 -25.38 32.07 -9.36
N ASN A 34 -26.02 32.18 -8.19
CA ASN A 34 -25.72 31.33 -7.04
C ASN A 34 -26.09 29.86 -7.33
N ARG A 35 -27.24 29.63 -7.97
CA ARG A 35 -27.64 28.28 -8.42
C ARG A 35 -26.60 27.66 -9.36
N LEU A 36 -26.15 28.41 -10.37
CA LEU A 36 -25.16 27.92 -11.33
C LEU A 36 -23.79 27.69 -10.68
N SER A 37 -23.34 28.59 -9.81
CA SER A 37 -22.05 28.46 -9.11
C SER A 37 -22.06 27.32 -8.10
N ALA A 38 -23.16 27.10 -7.36
CA ALA A 38 -23.32 25.95 -6.49
C ALA A 38 -23.30 24.64 -7.28
N GLN A 39 -23.99 24.56 -8.44
CA GLN A 39 -23.94 23.39 -9.31
C GLN A 39 -22.52 23.13 -9.83
N LYS A 40 -21.84 24.17 -10.33
CA LYS A 40 -20.45 24.06 -10.83
C LYS A 40 -19.48 23.62 -9.73
N SER A 41 -19.65 24.14 -8.51
CA SER A 41 -18.85 23.74 -7.36
C SER A 41 -19.07 22.27 -7.00
N ARG A 42 -20.32 21.81 -6.95
CA ARG A 42 -20.68 20.41 -6.71
C ARG A 42 -20.09 19.50 -7.78
N MET A 43 -20.24 19.83 -9.07
CA MET A 43 -19.65 19.03 -10.16
C MET A 43 -18.13 18.98 -10.06
N LYS A 44 -17.45 20.10 -9.77
CA LYS A 44 -15.99 20.11 -9.62
C LYS A 44 -15.54 19.22 -8.46
N LYS A 45 -16.25 19.24 -7.34
CA LYS A 45 -15.98 18.34 -6.21
C LYS A 45 -16.22 16.88 -6.58
N GLN A 46 -17.30 16.57 -7.28
CA GLN A 46 -17.58 15.21 -7.74
C GLN A 46 -16.47 14.69 -8.65
N GLN A 47 -16.08 15.47 -9.67
CA GLN A 47 -14.98 15.12 -10.57
C GLN A 47 -13.65 14.89 -9.83
N TYR A 48 -13.37 15.67 -8.78
CA TYR A 48 -12.19 15.49 -7.97
C TYR A 48 -12.24 14.18 -7.16
N VAL A 49 -13.38 13.89 -6.53
CA VAL A 49 -13.59 12.62 -5.80
C VAL A 49 -13.51 11.42 -6.74
N ASP A 50 -14.14 11.50 -7.92
CA ASP A 50 -14.07 10.45 -8.94
C ASP A 50 -12.63 10.22 -9.42
N GLY A 51 -11.87 11.31 -9.58
CA GLY A 51 -10.44 11.25 -9.91
C GLY A 51 -9.61 10.54 -8.82
N LEU A 52 -9.82 10.89 -7.55
CA LEU A 52 -9.15 10.22 -6.44
C LEU A 52 -9.54 8.74 -6.34
N ALA A 53 -10.79 8.38 -6.60
CA ALA A 53 -11.24 6.98 -6.59
C ALA A 53 -10.56 6.17 -7.72
N ALA A 54 -10.43 6.75 -8.91
CA ALA A 54 -9.72 6.13 -10.02
C ALA A 54 -8.22 5.93 -9.72
N GLU A 55 -7.58 6.93 -9.12
CA GLU A 55 -6.18 6.86 -8.69
C GLU A 55 -5.97 5.79 -7.61
N ALA A 56 -6.85 5.72 -6.61
CA ALA A 56 -6.79 4.69 -5.57
C ALA A 56 -6.93 3.28 -6.14
N GLU A 57 -7.86 3.06 -7.06
CA GLU A 57 -8.02 1.78 -7.76
C GLU A 57 -6.79 1.41 -8.61
N GLN A 58 -6.19 2.40 -9.28
CA GLN A 58 -4.96 2.18 -10.03
C GLN A 58 -3.81 1.78 -9.11
N LEU A 59 -3.58 2.52 -8.03
CA LEU A 59 -2.55 2.22 -7.03
C LEU A 59 -2.77 0.86 -6.38
N ARG A 60 -4.03 0.45 -6.15
CA ARG A 60 -4.35 -0.89 -5.62
C ARG A 60 -3.88 -1.99 -6.56
N ARG A 61 -4.21 -1.88 -7.85
CA ARG A 61 -3.78 -2.84 -8.88
C ARG A 61 -2.25 -2.92 -8.99
N GLU A 62 -1.58 -1.76 -8.95
CA GLU A 62 -0.13 -1.70 -8.98
C GLU A 62 0.50 -2.36 -7.75
N ASN A 63 -0.07 -2.12 -6.56
CA ASN A 63 0.37 -2.77 -5.32
C ASN A 63 0.24 -4.29 -5.41
N ASP A 64 -0.91 -4.79 -5.89
CA ASP A 64 -1.17 -6.22 -6.03
C ASP A 64 -0.20 -6.87 -7.04
N ALA A 65 0.12 -6.17 -8.14
CA ALA A 65 1.11 -6.65 -9.10
C ALA A 65 2.52 -6.73 -8.52
N VAL A 66 2.96 -5.69 -7.79
CA VAL A 66 4.26 -5.67 -7.11
C VAL A 66 4.34 -6.79 -6.06
N ARG A 67 3.26 -6.97 -5.28
CA ARG A 67 3.12 -8.05 -4.30
C ARG A 67 3.28 -9.44 -4.94
N ALA A 68 2.59 -9.70 -6.04
CA ALA A 68 2.71 -10.96 -6.76
C ALA A 68 4.14 -11.20 -7.29
N ALA A 69 4.78 -10.16 -7.84
CA ALA A 69 6.15 -10.23 -8.34
C ALA A 69 7.18 -10.49 -7.21
N ALA A 70 7.01 -9.85 -6.06
CA ALA A 70 7.84 -10.07 -4.88
C ALA A 70 7.71 -11.51 -4.38
N ALA A 71 6.49 -12.02 -4.24
CA ALA A 71 6.24 -13.39 -3.83
C ALA A 71 6.86 -14.43 -4.79
N ALA A 72 6.79 -14.19 -6.11
CA ALA A 72 7.43 -15.05 -7.10
C ALA A 72 8.97 -15.02 -6.99
N SER A 73 9.56 -13.84 -6.76
CA SER A 73 11.00 -13.70 -6.56
C SER A 73 11.47 -14.40 -5.30
N LEU A 74 10.75 -14.27 -4.19
CA LEU A 74 11.07 -14.98 -2.94
C LEU A 74 11.01 -16.51 -3.09
N ARG A 75 10.03 -17.04 -3.83
CA ARG A 75 10.01 -18.48 -4.14
C ARG A 75 11.25 -18.93 -4.93
N ARG A 76 11.70 -18.13 -5.90
CA ARG A 76 12.93 -18.42 -6.65
C ARG A 76 14.17 -18.36 -5.77
N CYS A 77 14.29 -17.35 -4.91
CA CYS A 77 15.40 -17.26 -3.96
C CYS A 77 15.47 -18.50 -3.04
N ARG A 78 14.33 -18.95 -2.51
CA ARG A 78 14.26 -20.17 -1.69
C ARG A 78 14.71 -21.42 -2.43
N LEU A 79 14.36 -21.55 -3.71
CA LEU A 79 14.81 -22.67 -4.54
C LEU A 79 16.34 -22.65 -4.71
N VAL A 80 16.90 -21.48 -5.04
CA VAL A 80 18.36 -21.30 -5.18
C VAL A 80 19.08 -21.56 -3.85
N GLU A 81 18.51 -21.14 -2.72
CA GLU A 81 19.05 -21.44 -1.39
C GLU A 81 19.07 -22.95 -1.11
N GLN A 82 18.03 -23.69 -1.52
CA GLN A 82 17.99 -25.15 -1.39
C GLN A 82 19.05 -25.82 -2.26
N GLU A 83 19.19 -25.39 -3.51
CA GLU A 83 20.24 -25.87 -4.43
C GLU A 83 21.64 -25.59 -3.89
N ASN A 84 21.88 -24.38 -3.37
CA ASN A 84 23.16 -24.01 -2.76
C ASN A 84 23.49 -24.89 -1.54
N ARG A 85 22.49 -25.23 -0.72
CA ARG A 85 22.68 -26.17 0.40
C ARG A 85 23.10 -27.54 -0.12
N ALA A 86 22.44 -28.07 -1.14
CA ALA A 86 22.79 -29.36 -1.75
C ALA A 86 24.19 -29.35 -2.39
N LEU A 87 24.58 -28.26 -3.06
CA LEU A 87 25.93 -28.13 -3.61
C LEU A 87 26.98 -28.08 -2.50
N MET A 88 26.69 -27.38 -1.40
CA MET A 88 27.59 -27.32 -0.24
C MET A 88 27.77 -28.69 0.41
N THR A 89 26.69 -29.48 0.56
CA THR A 89 26.79 -30.83 1.10
C THR A 89 27.67 -31.72 0.20
N HIS A 90 27.46 -31.68 -1.12
CA HIS A 90 28.28 -32.44 -2.07
C HIS A 90 29.76 -32.01 -2.05
N ALA A 91 30.03 -30.70 -1.98
CA ALA A 91 31.40 -30.19 -1.90
C ALA A 91 32.11 -30.67 -0.62
N LEU A 92 31.42 -30.67 0.52
CA LEU A 92 31.95 -31.21 1.77
C LEU A 92 32.21 -32.72 1.68
N GLN A 93 31.33 -33.49 1.03
CA GLN A 93 31.51 -34.93 0.83
C GLN A 93 32.74 -35.22 -0.02
N LEU A 94 32.87 -34.52 -1.14
CA LEU A 94 34.02 -34.66 -2.02
C LEU A 94 35.32 -34.30 -1.28
N ARG A 95 35.34 -33.18 -0.56
CA ARG A 95 36.48 -32.77 0.26
C ARG A 95 36.85 -33.83 1.29
N GLY A 96 35.86 -34.37 2.01
CA GLY A 96 36.08 -35.42 2.99
C GLY A 96 36.68 -36.68 2.37
N SER A 97 36.15 -37.12 1.22
CA SER A 97 36.67 -38.29 0.49
C SER A 97 38.12 -38.10 0.01
N LEU A 98 38.46 -36.90 -0.50
CA LEU A 98 39.82 -36.58 -0.93
C LEU A 98 40.80 -36.58 0.24
N LEU A 99 40.41 -36.03 1.40
CA LEU A 99 41.25 -36.04 2.60
C LEU A 99 41.51 -37.48 3.09
N ARG A 100 40.49 -38.35 3.08
CA ARG A 100 40.67 -39.77 3.45
C ARG A 100 41.66 -40.46 2.51
N LEU A 101 41.50 -40.29 1.20
CA LEU A 101 42.38 -40.87 0.19
C LEU A 101 43.83 -40.37 0.33
N LEU A 102 44.04 -39.08 0.63
CA LEU A 102 45.36 -38.53 0.90
C LEU A 102 45.99 -39.14 2.16
N GLY A 103 45.21 -39.35 3.23
CA GLY A 103 45.66 -40.01 4.44
C GLY A 103 46.10 -41.46 4.18
N GLU A 104 45.31 -42.21 3.41
CA GLU A 104 45.65 -43.57 2.98
C GLU A 104 46.97 -43.60 2.20
N VAL A 105 47.15 -42.71 1.22
CA VAL A 105 48.39 -42.62 0.41
C VAL A 105 49.60 -42.21 1.26
N ALA A 106 49.40 -41.31 2.22
CA ALA A 106 50.46 -40.86 3.12
C ALA A 106 50.79 -41.85 4.24
N GLY A 107 50.00 -42.92 4.42
CA GLY A 107 50.13 -43.86 5.54
C GLY A 107 49.80 -43.23 6.90
N VAL A 108 49.10 -42.09 6.91
CA VAL A 108 48.69 -41.38 8.13
C VAL A 108 47.17 -41.36 8.18
N PRO A 109 46.53 -42.03 9.15
CA PRO A 109 45.09 -41.99 9.28
C PRO A 109 44.66 -40.57 9.64
N LEU A 110 43.95 -39.92 8.73
CA LEU A 110 43.31 -38.62 8.97
C LEU A 110 41.89 -38.88 9.49
N ASP A 111 41.61 -38.41 10.71
CA ASP A 111 40.25 -38.43 11.27
C ASP A 111 39.41 -37.36 10.56
N VAL A 112 38.70 -37.78 9.51
CA VAL A 112 37.86 -36.91 8.68
C VAL A 112 36.39 -37.11 9.09
N PRO A 113 35.79 -36.13 9.80
CA PRO A 113 34.41 -36.24 10.27
C PRO A 113 33.42 -36.48 9.13
N ASP A 114 32.32 -37.18 9.43
CA ASP A 114 31.27 -37.41 8.44
C ASP A 114 30.59 -36.08 8.06
N VAL A 115 30.16 -35.96 6.81
CA VAL A 115 29.46 -34.76 6.34
C VAL A 115 28.14 -34.57 7.06
N ALA A 116 27.48 -35.65 7.46
CA ALA A 116 26.30 -35.57 8.31
C ALA A 116 26.59 -34.83 9.62
N ASP A 117 27.73 -35.12 10.26
CA ASP A 117 28.14 -34.48 11.52
C ASP A 117 28.49 -33.01 11.32
N HIS A 118 29.16 -32.64 10.22
CA HIS A 118 29.46 -31.25 9.91
C HIS A 118 28.23 -30.42 9.55
N LEU A 119 27.22 -31.01 8.90
CA LEU A 119 25.93 -30.35 8.66
C LEU A 119 25.14 -30.16 9.95
N VAL A 120 25.18 -31.13 10.86
CA VAL A 120 24.63 -31.02 12.22
C VAL A 120 25.34 -29.93 13.04
N GLN A 121 26.64 -29.74 12.84
CA GLN A 121 27.46 -28.72 13.52
C GLN A 121 27.29 -27.31 12.94
N LEU A 122 27.12 -27.17 11.62
CA LEU A 122 26.90 -25.90 10.93
C LEU A 122 25.44 -25.43 10.99
N TYR A 123 24.48 -26.37 11.05
CA TYR A 123 23.05 -26.08 10.95
C TYR A 123 22.20 -26.63 12.11
N GLY A 124 22.81 -27.13 13.19
CA GLY A 124 22.14 -27.43 14.46
C GLY A 124 21.24 -28.67 14.44
N GLY A 125 21.83 -29.85 14.58
CA GLY A 125 21.07 -31.07 14.87
C GLY A 125 20.55 -31.08 16.31
N GLY A 126 19.23 -30.99 16.47
CA GLY A 126 18.50 -31.17 17.72
C GLY A 126 17.99 -29.86 18.31
N LEU A 127 16.67 -29.69 18.35
CA LEU A 127 15.99 -28.68 19.17
C LEU A 127 16.42 -28.87 20.64
N PRO A 128 17.08 -27.87 21.24
CA PRO A 128 16.43 -27.08 22.26
C PRO A 128 16.42 -25.61 21.83
N MET A 129 15.42 -24.86 22.30
CA MET A 129 15.34 -23.40 22.21
C MET A 129 16.71 -22.73 22.36
N MET A 130 17.33 -22.37 21.24
CA MET A 130 18.50 -21.51 21.16
C MET A 130 18.10 -20.34 20.27
N PRO A 131 18.46 -19.10 20.64
CA PRO A 131 18.04 -17.92 19.91
C PRO A 131 18.63 -17.99 18.49
N PRO A 132 17.91 -17.51 17.47
CA PRO A 132 18.25 -17.79 16.09
C PRO A 132 19.55 -17.05 15.73
N LEU A 133 20.65 -17.80 15.62
CA LEU A 133 21.82 -17.33 14.89
C LEU A 133 21.79 -17.93 13.48
N SER A 134 21.41 -17.03 12.57
CA SER A 134 21.49 -17.10 11.12
C SER A 134 20.79 -18.27 10.42
N GLY A 135 19.47 -18.17 10.32
CA GLY A 135 18.84 -18.34 9.00
C GLY A 135 19.38 -17.29 8.02
N PRO A 136 18.92 -17.24 6.75
CA PRO A 136 19.12 -16.02 5.96
C PRO A 136 18.80 -14.82 6.85
N PRO A 137 19.62 -13.74 6.85
CA PRO A 137 19.40 -12.59 7.72
C PRO A 137 17.90 -12.27 7.67
N PRO A 138 17.23 -12.08 8.83
CA PRO A 138 15.82 -11.73 8.83
C PRO A 138 15.70 -10.61 7.81
N LEU A 139 14.80 -10.82 6.85
CA LEU A 139 14.63 -9.83 5.81
C LEU A 139 14.44 -8.50 6.54
N PRO A 140 15.02 -7.38 6.05
CA PRO A 140 14.82 -6.07 6.64
C PRO A 140 13.37 -5.96 7.14
N PRO A 141 13.13 -5.48 8.37
CA PRO A 141 11.81 -5.56 8.99
C PRO A 141 10.69 -5.02 8.09
N GLU A 142 11.02 -4.12 7.15
CA GLU A 142 10.15 -3.66 6.07
C GLU A 142 9.64 -4.78 5.15
N ILE A 143 10.51 -5.72 4.76
CA ILE A 143 10.22 -6.86 3.88
C ILE A 143 9.47 -7.96 4.64
N GLU A 144 9.80 -8.22 5.91
CA GLU A 144 9.02 -9.14 6.75
C GLU A 144 7.60 -8.62 6.98
N MET A 145 7.46 -7.32 7.22
CA MET A 145 6.15 -6.66 7.32
C MET A 145 5.39 -6.74 5.99
N LEU A 146 6.06 -6.59 4.84
CA LEU A 146 5.45 -6.79 3.53
C LEU A 146 4.98 -8.24 3.32
N LEU A 147 5.79 -9.21 3.76
CA LEU A 147 5.49 -10.64 3.71
C LEU A 147 4.32 -11.05 4.61
N PHE A 148 4.22 -10.43 5.78
CA PHE A 148 3.10 -10.59 6.70
C PHE A 148 1.82 -9.97 6.09
N GLN A 149 1.92 -8.82 5.42
CA GLN A 149 0.84 -8.20 4.64
C GLN A 149 0.49 -8.93 3.33
N LEU A 150 1.35 -9.84 2.87
CA LEU A 150 1.15 -10.69 1.70
C LEU A 150 0.40 -11.99 2.04
N GLN A 151 0.16 -12.29 3.33
CA GLN A 151 -0.78 -13.33 3.72
C GLN A 151 -2.21 -12.83 3.42
N PRO A 152 -3.05 -13.61 2.72
CA PRO A 152 -4.45 -13.23 2.54
C PRO A 152 -5.19 -13.30 3.89
N ASP A 153 -6.09 -12.32 4.07
CA ASP A 153 -7.00 -12.02 5.19
C ASP A 153 -6.41 -11.30 6.43
N VAL A 154 -6.99 -10.23 6.98
CA VAL A 154 -8.40 -9.82 7.13
C VAL A 154 -8.47 -8.29 7.11
N MET A 155 -9.17 -7.69 6.15
CA MET A 155 -9.78 -6.33 6.16
C MET A 155 -9.93 -5.91 4.71
N ASP A 156 -10.92 -6.52 4.07
CA ASP A 156 -11.48 -6.03 2.83
C ASP A 156 -11.91 -4.56 3.04
N ALA A 157 -11.09 -3.64 2.54
CA ALA A 157 -11.38 -2.21 2.60
C ALA A 157 -12.69 -1.86 1.87
N VAL A 158 -13.18 -2.74 0.99
CA VAL A 158 -14.49 -2.63 0.35
C VAL A 158 -15.62 -2.93 1.35
N SER A 159 -15.50 -3.97 2.19
CA SER A 159 -16.45 -4.23 3.29
C SER A 159 -16.51 -3.09 4.31
N MET A 160 -15.36 -2.52 4.70
CA MET A 160 -15.30 -1.36 5.62
C MET A 160 -15.95 -0.09 5.04
N LEU A 161 -16.00 0.05 3.72
CA LEU A 161 -16.66 1.16 3.04
C LEU A 161 -18.17 0.91 2.83
N GLN A 162 -18.61 -0.34 2.75
CA GLN A 162 -20.04 -0.70 2.62
C GLN A 162 -20.80 -0.48 3.93
N ASP A 163 -20.16 -0.70 5.08
CA ASP A 163 -20.77 -0.45 6.40
C ASP A 163 -21.00 1.05 6.68
N TYR A 164 -20.23 1.94 6.05
CA TYR A 164 -20.38 3.39 6.21
C TYR A 164 -21.51 3.98 5.35
N VAL A 165 -22.02 3.24 4.36
CA VAL A 165 -23.10 3.67 3.45
C VAL A 165 -24.47 3.17 3.91
N SER A 166 -24.53 2.27 4.91
CA SER A 166 -25.78 1.72 5.48
C SER A 166 -26.21 2.35 6.82
N MET A 167 -25.55 3.42 7.30
CA MET A 167 -26.05 4.28 8.40
C MET A 167 -26.54 5.62 7.86
#